data_AF-K9WLR9-F1
#
_entry.id   AF-K9WLR9-F1
#
_cell.length_a   1.000
_cell.length_b   1.000
_cell.length_c   1.000
_cell.angle_alpha   90.00
_cell.angle_beta   90.00
_cell.angle_gamma   90.00
#
_symmetry.space_group_name_H-M   'P 1'
#
loop_
_entity.id
_entity.type
_entity.pdbx_description
1 polymer ?
#
loop_
_entity_poly.entity_id
_entity_poly.type
_entity_poly.pdbx_seq_one_letter_code
_entity_poly.pdbx_strand_id
1 'polypeptide(L)' 'MGKKGKKSRKGVGEMYDEAKVDTLLTLTPTARSNLDKQAKELEVSRSEVVERFARGLLNSPGAVVLSDEERAVLGKS' A
#
# COMPACT_ATOMS: atom_id res chain seq x y z
N MET A 1 -17.89 -10.37 -22.69
CA MET A 1 -18.34 -11.49 -21.84
C MET A 1 -17.88 -11.25 -20.41
N GLY A 2 -18.80 -10.99 -19.47
CA GLY A 2 -18.47 -10.77 -18.06
C GLY A 2 -18.33 -12.09 -17.31
N LYS A 3 -17.20 -12.29 -16.61
CA LYS A 3 -16.99 -13.49 -15.77
C LYS A 3 -17.99 -13.50 -14.60
N LYS A 4 -18.76 -14.60 -14.49
CA LYS A 4 -19.69 -14.87 -13.37
C LYS A 4 -18.90 -14.82 -12.05
N GLY A 5 -19.30 -13.95 -11.13
CA GLY A 5 -18.73 -13.83 -9.77
C GLY A 5 -17.99 -12.53 -9.43
N LYS A 6 -17.72 -11.65 -10.40
CA LYS A 6 -17.20 -10.30 -10.11
C LYS A 6 -18.18 -9.25 -10.63
N LYS A 7 -18.75 -8.43 -9.72
CA LYS A 7 -19.50 -7.24 -10.12
C LYS A 7 -18.58 -6.36 -10.96
N SER A 8 -19.00 -6.00 -12.17
CA SER A 8 -18.37 -4.92 -12.92
C SER A 8 -18.44 -3.67 -12.04
N ARG A 9 -17.29 -3.18 -11.60
CA ARG A 9 -17.14 -2.01 -10.74
C ARG A 9 -17.29 -0.74 -11.61
N LYS A 10 -18.42 -0.62 -12.32
CA LYS A 10 -18.76 0.58 -13.09
C LYS A 10 -18.83 1.75 -12.09
N GLY A 11 -17.88 2.69 -12.17
CA GLY A 11 -17.79 3.83 -11.26
C GLY A 11 -16.82 3.68 -10.08
N VAL A 12 -16.03 2.61 -10.00
CA VAL A 12 -14.87 2.60 -9.09
C VAL A 12 -13.74 3.31 -9.80
N GLY A 13 -13.24 4.39 -9.20
CA GLY A 13 -12.11 5.14 -9.73
C GLY A 13 -10.95 4.19 -10.04
N GLU A 14 -10.57 4.12 -11.31
CA GLU A 14 -9.35 3.46 -11.73
C GLU A 14 -8.20 4.39 -11.36
N MET A 15 -7.16 3.80 -10.77
CA MET A 15 -5.94 4.52 -10.43
C MET A 15 -4.79 3.74 -11.06
N TYR A 16 -3.95 4.43 -11.85
CA TYR A 16 -2.93 3.78 -12.68
C TYR A 16 -3.49 2.75 -13.67
N ASP A 17 -4.66 3.03 -14.26
CA ASP A 17 -5.38 2.12 -15.16
C ASP A 17 -5.75 0.75 -14.54
N GLU A 18 -5.72 0.68 -13.21
CA GLU A 18 -6.03 -0.52 -12.44
C GLU A 18 -7.16 -0.25 -11.42
N ALA A 19 -8.03 -1.24 -11.25
CA ALA A 19 -9.02 -1.22 -10.17
C ALA A 19 -8.36 -1.70 -8.88
N LYS A 20 -8.41 -0.89 -7.82
CA LYS A 20 -7.88 -1.28 -6.50
C LYS A 20 -8.48 -2.59 -6.02
N VAL A 21 -7.64 -3.46 -5.47
CA VAL A 21 -8.06 -4.70 -4.80
C VAL A 21 -8.03 -4.47 -3.30
N ASP A 22 -9.01 -5.04 -2.58
CA ASP A 22 -9.09 -4.93 -1.13
C ASP A 22 -7.96 -5.78 -0.52
N THR A 23 -7.04 -5.14 0.21
CA THR A 23 -5.88 -5.78 0.82
C THR A 23 -5.81 -5.44 2.30
N LEU A 24 -5.60 -6.46 3.15
CA LEU A 24 -5.38 -6.28 4.58
C LEU A 24 -3.87 -6.15 4.85
N LEU A 25 -3.47 -5.10 5.55
CA LEU A 25 -2.08 -4.87 5.97
C LEU A 25 -2.03 -4.72 7.49
N THR A 26 -1.16 -5.49 8.13
CA THR A 26 -0.85 -5.36 9.56
C THR A 26 0.36 -4.46 9.72
N LEU A 27 0.23 -3.40 10.55
CA LEU A 27 1.29 -2.42 10.77
C LEU A 27 1.49 -2.23 12.28
N THR A 28 2.71 -1.90 12.68
CA THR A 28 2.98 -1.44 14.05
C THR A 28 2.28 -0.09 14.30
N PRO A 29 1.93 0.25 15.57
CA PRO A 29 1.28 1.53 15.87
C PRO A 29 2.08 2.74 15.37
N THR A 30 3.40 2.70 15.50
CA THR A 30 4.31 3.76 15.01
C THR A 30 4.25 3.89 13.49
N ALA A 31 4.34 2.78 12.76
CA ALA A 31 4.25 2.79 11.30
C ALA A 31 2.90 3.33 10.82
N ARG A 32 1.80 2.93 11.46
CA ARG A 32 0.46 3.46 11.17
C ARG A 32 0.38 4.98 11.39
N SER A 33 0.90 5.49 12.52
CA SER A 33 0.89 6.93 12.78
C SER A 33 1.73 7.72 11.78
N ASN A 34 2.88 7.21 11.36
CA ASN A 34 3.71 7.85 10.35
C ASN A 34 3.03 7.84 8.98
N LEU A 35 2.37 6.74 8.62
CA LEU A 35 1.57 6.64 7.40
C LEU A 35 0.42 7.66 7.39
N ASP A 36 -0.28 7.83 8.53
CA ASP A 36 -1.34 8.84 8.68
C ASP A 36 -0.81 10.27 8.49
N LYS A 37 0.39 10.58 9.03
CA LYS A 37 1.03 11.90 8.86
C LYS A 37 1.41 12.16 7.40
N GLN A 38 2.08 11.21 6.75
CA GLN A 38 2.47 11.32 5.34
C GLN A 38 1.25 11.47 4.42
N ALA A 39 0.19 10.72 4.69
CA ALA A 39 -1.06 10.83 3.96
C ALA A 39 -1.66 12.24 4.08
N LYS A 40 -1.63 12.82 5.29
CA LYS A 40 -2.10 14.18 5.54
C LYS A 40 -1.24 15.24 4.84
N GLU A 41 0.09 15.12 4.90
CA GLU A 41 1.03 16.04 4.27
C GLU A 41 0.92 16.04 2.74
N LEU A 42 0.67 14.88 2.16
CA LEU A 42 0.51 14.71 0.71
C LEU A 42 -0.93 14.93 0.22
N GLU A 43 -1.87 15.21 1.12
CA GLU A 43 -3.31 15.33 0.86
C GLU A 43 -3.90 14.13 0.09
N VAL A 44 -3.43 12.91 0.41
CA VAL A 44 -3.89 11.66 -0.19
C VAL A 44 -4.34 10.65 0.86
N SER A 45 -4.98 9.57 0.42
CA SER A 45 -5.30 8.47 1.32
C SER A 45 -4.07 7.66 1.74
N ARG A 46 -4.12 6.97 2.89
CA ARG A 46 -3.08 5.99 3.28
C ARG A 46 -2.77 4.96 2.20
N SER A 47 -3.81 4.43 1.55
CA SER A 47 -3.65 3.44 0.47
C SER A 47 -2.86 3.99 -0.70
N GLU A 48 -2.97 5.30 -0.94
CA GLU A 48 -2.26 5.98 -2.02
C GLU A 48 -0.79 6.21 -1.67
N VAL A 49 -0.47 6.48 -0.40
CA VAL A 49 0.93 6.52 0.06
C VAL A 49 1.60 5.16 -0.15
N VAL A 50 0.91 4.06 0.19
CA VAL A 50 1.43 2.70 -0.01
C VAL A 50 1.63 2.38 -1.50
N GLU A 51 0.67 2.71 -2.36
CA GLU A 51 0.78 2.54 -3.82
C GLU A 51 1.98 3.32 -4.38
N ARG A 52 2.09 4.61 -4.05
CA ARG A 52 3.20 5.45 -4.53
C ARG A 52 4.55 4.96 -4.05
N PHE A 53 4.65 4.46 -2.81
CA PHE A 53 5.86 3.83 -2.30
C PHE A 53 6.20 2.56 -3.10
N ALA A 54 5.24 1.65 -3.27
CA ALA A 54 5.44 0.39 -3.99
C ALA A 54 5.78 0.60 -5.48
N ARG A 55 5.26 1.67 -6.10
CA ARG A 55 5.54 2.05 -7.50
C ARG A 55 6.81 2.89 -7.66
N GLY A 56 7.55 3.16 -6.58
CA GLY A 56 8.79 3.96 -6.62
C GLY A 56 8.58 5.45 -6.87
N LEU A 57 7.35 5.96 -6.68
CA LEU A 57 7.00 7.38 -6.82
C LEU A 57 7.30 8.18 -5.54
N LEU A 58 7.54 7.51 -4.42
CA LEU A 58 8.10 8.10 -3.20
C LEU A 58 9.56 7.68 -3.09
N ASN A 59 10.47 8.66 -2.99
CA ASN A 59 11.88 8.37 -2.70
C ASN A 59 11.99 7.77 -1.29
N SER A 60 12.54 6.57 -1.17
CA SER A 60 13.04 6.04 0.09
C SER A 60 14.56 6.30 0.17
N PRO A 61 15.02 7.42 0.78
CA PRO A 61 16.44 7.59 1.00
C PRO A 61 16.92 6.50 1.98
N GLY A 62 17.77 5.60 1.49
CA GLY A 62 18.41 4.57 2.32
C GLY A 62 17.60 3.30 2.52
N ALA A 63 17.21 2.62 1.42
CA ALA A 63 16.69 1.26 1.52
C ALA A 63 17.70 0.36 2.23
N VAL A 64 17.44 0.04 3.50
CA VAL A 64 18.25 -0.90 4.29
C VAL A 64 17.77 -2.29 3.95
N VAL A 65 18.69 -3.16 3.53
CA VAL A 65 18.42 -4.59 3.39
C VAL A 65 18.22 -5.13 4.80
N LEU A 66 16.97 -5.51 5.13
CA LEU A 66 16.65 -6.13 6.41
C LEU A 66 17.54 -7.36 6.65
N SER A 67 18.06 -7.49 7.86
CA SER A 67 18.80 -8.68 8.28
C SER A 67 17.89 -9.89 8.32
N ASP A 68 18.46 -11.09 8.30
CA ASP A 68 17.69 -12.33 8.36
C ASP A 68 16.90 -12.47 9.67
N GLU A 69 17.41 -11.88 10.76
CA GLU A 69 16.76 -11.80 12.06
C GLU A 69 15.52 -10.90 12.01
N GLU A 70 15.64 -9.71 11.39
CA GLU A 70 14.53 -8.77 11.22
C GLU A 70 13.43 -9.36 10.31
N ARG A 71 13.82 -10.08 9.26
CA ARG A 71 12.89 -10.81 8.38
C ARG A 71 12.13 -11.91 9.10
N ALA A 72 12.79 -12.62 10.02
CA ALA A 72 12.15 -13.67 10.81
C ALA A 72 11.09 -13.11 11.76
N VAL A 73 11.32 -11.92 12.33
CA VAL A 73 10.38 -11.23 13.22
C VAL A 73 9.17 -10.67 12.47
N LEU A 74 9.37 -10.17 11.24
CA LEU A 74 8.31 -9.54 10.45
C LEU A 74 7.32 -10.51 9.79
N GLY A 75 7.52 -11.82 9.97
CA GLY A 75 6.54 -12.84 9.58
C GLY A 75 6.54 -13.07 8.07
N LYS A 76 7.18 -14.16 7.65
CA LYS A 76 7.04 -14.72 6.30
C LYS A 76 5.57 -14.85 5.94
N SER A 77 5.17 -14.25 4.81
CA SER A 77 4.08 -14.75 3.97
C SER A 77 4.71 -15.46 2.78
#